data_AF-A0A1B6K853-F1
#
_entry.id   AF-A0A1B6K853-F1
#
_cell.length_a   1.000
_cell.length_b   1.000
_cell.length_c   1.000
_cell.angle_alpha   90.00
_cell.angle_beta   90.00
_cell.angle_gamma   90.00
#
_symmetry.space_group_name_H-M   'P 1'
#
loop_
_entity.id
_entity.type
_entity.pdbx_description
1 polymer ?
#
loop_
_entity_poly.entity_id
_entity_poly.type
_entity_poly.pdbx_seq_one_letter_code
_entity_poly.pdbx_strand_id
1 'polypeptide(L)'
;KFEPIINQEIIFQLEEWLYGPYPSNVSSLHSYWQSVYHYQDVSPQHDDTLGTVASSLARLAARHLTNSAVHCAVSAGKVLEVTSYLHNDNYKGTLIKFSTQIKGREEAVTLETWFRPQNNFTVIHNIGPAQRLKSMVVSSEYDQKEQFSRNLLRALGVFSEPSLSLQVISGTEAHNLTFLWVDPTGNLADVTEAFVDETASISNVKPVLKTPLLPGVWYLKMVFNNRVIAQTDFLISPLQFTAGFPISQQQAKFQHSGSSQAYRARDSPLKDLLEPPDSSQLSRSNANSKRFGKDLLQWIDTLVLRFYTVVESCVVSQTVLDLCQSLQLEPCSSTVWSSQAPDPKSTITSINKTTGQLNRW
;
A
#
# COMPACT_ATOMS: atom_id res chain seq x y z
N LYS A 1 3.74 12.68 -23.13
CA LYS A 1 4.57 11.97 -22.13
C LYS A 1 4.06 10.54 -22.08
N PHE A 2 4.95 9.56 -21.94
CA PHE A 2 4.57 8.17 -21.72
C PHE A 2 5.00 7.79 -20.31
N GLU A 3 4.06 7.24 -19.53
CA GLU A 3 4.29 6.77 -18.17
C GLU A 3 3.67 5.36 -18.09
N PRO A 4 4.46 4.28 -18.13
CA PRO A 4 3.91 2.91 -18.15
C PRO A 4 3.06 2.58 -16.91
N ILE A 5 3.31 3.26 -15.80
CA ILE A 5 2.50 3.16 -14.58
C ILE A 5 1.07 3.75 -14.74
N ILE A 6 0.86 4.60 -15.75
CA ILE A 6 -0.44 5.22 -16.06
C ILE A 6 -1.12 4.47 -17.21
N ASN A 7 -0.41 4.30 -18.33
CA ASN A 7 -0.89 3.55 -19.48
C ASN A 7 0.29 3.02 -20.30
N GLN A 8 0.52 1.71 -20.20
CA GLN A 8 1.54 1.00 -20.96
C GLN A 8 1.02 0.59 -22.34
N GLU A 9 -0.28 0.34 -22.48
CA GLU A 9 -0.90 -0.10 -23.73
C GLU A 9 -0.59 0.84 -24.91
N ILE A 10 -0.67 2.16 -24.71
CA ILE A 10 -0.36 3.14 -25.75
C ILE A 10 1.12 3.12 -26.16
N ILE A 11 2.01 2.71 -25.26
CA ILE A 11 3.45 2.56 -25.54
C ILE A 11 3.65 1.39 -26.49
N PHE A 12 2.95 0.28 -26.27
CA PHE A 12 3.00 -0.88 -27.14
C PHE A 12 2.44 -0.59 -28.52
N GLN A 13 1.30 0.08 -28.62
CA GLN A 13 0.73 0.46 -29.91
C GLN A 13 1.71 1.30 -30.74
N LEU A 14 2.43 2.23 -30.10
CA LEU A 14 3.45 3.02 -30.78
C LEU A 14 4.66 2.18 -31.18
N GLU A 15 5.12 1.28 -30.31
CA GLU A 15 6.30 0.45 -30.58
C GLU A 15 6.03 -0.56 -31.71
N GLU A 16 4.85 -1.17 -31.72
CA GLU A 16 4.42 -2.08 -32.80
C GLU A 16 4.25 -1.35 -34.13
N TRP A 17 3.75 -0.11 -34.11
CA TRP A 17 3.64 0.72 -35.32
C TRP A 17 5.02 1.06 -35.91
N LEU A 18 6.03 1.32 -35.08
CA LEU A 18 7.37 1.68 -35.53
C LEU A 18 8.21 0.49 -35.98
N TYR A 19 8.11 -0.63 -35.26
CA TYR A 19 9.09 -1.72 -35.36
C TYR A 19 8.45 -3.10 -35.63
N GLY A 20 7.14 -3.16 -35.85
CA GLY A 20 6.40 -4.39 -36.08
C GLY A 20 5.94 -5.08 -34.79
N PRO A 21 5.00 -6.04 -34.92
CA PRO A 21 4.32 -6.68 -33.80
C PRO A 21 5.25 -7.55 -32.96
N TYR A 22 4.92 -7.72 -31.68
CA TYR A 22 5.64 -8.67 -30.83
C TYR A 22 5.31 -10.13 -31.20
N PRO A 23 6.29 -11.05 -31.06
CA PRO A 23 6.00 -12.48 -31.12
C PRO A 23 4.96 -12.89 -30.06
N SER A 24 4.11 -13.88 -30.38
CA SER A 24 3.03 -14.32 -29.49
C SER A 24 3.50 -14.98 -28.18
N ASN A 25 4.79 -15.29 -28.06
CA ASN A 25 5.41 -15.99 -26.93
C ASN A 25 6.29 -15.09 -26.05
N VAL A 26 6.25 -13.77 -26.24
CA VAL A 26 7.00 -12.84 -25.36
C VAL A 26 6.40 -12.90 -23.96
N SER A 27 7.18 -13.39 -23.00
CA SER A 27 6.79 -13.43 -21.59
C SER A 27 6.59 -12.01 -21.07
N SER A 28 5.67 -11.86 -20.11
CA SER A 28 5.52 -10.62 -19.34
C SER A 28 5.22 -9.36 -20.18
N LEU A 29 4.75 -9.51 -21.43
CA LEU A 29 4.53 -8.39 -22.35
C LEU A 29 3.66 -7.31 -21.69
N HIS A 30 2.51 -7.70 -21.14
CA HIS A 30 1.57 -6.78 -20.49
C HIS A 30 1.84 -6.54 -18.99
N SER A 31 2.99 -6.97 -18.47
CA SER A 31 3.40 -6.72 -17.09
C SER A 31 4.32 -5.52 -17.02
N TYR A 32 4.25 -4.77 -15.93
CA TYR A 32 5.15 -3.66 -15.66
C TYR A 32 5.57 -3.67 -14.19
N TRP A 33 6.87 -3.51 -13.96
CA TRP A 33 7.47 -3.46 -12.63
C TRP A 33 8.17 -2.12 -12.45
N GLN A 34 7.92 -1.47 -11.32
CA GLN A 34 8.58 -0.23 -10.97
C GLN A 34 9.13 -0.32 -9.55
N SER A 35 10.45 -0.34 -9.44
CA SER A 35 11.14 -0.26 -8.15
C SER A 35 10.85 1.10 -7.52
N VAL A 36 10.39 1.09 -6.26
CA VAL A 36 10.08 2.30 -5.47
C VAL A 36 10.98 2.45 -4.25
N TYR A 37 11.76 1.41 -3.93
CA TYR A 37 12.76 1.41 -2.88
C TYR A 37 13.81 0.36 -3.18
N HIS A 38 15.08 0.71 -3.02
CA HIS A 38 16.18 -0.23 -2.97
C HIS A 38 17.11 0.07 -1.79
N TYR A 39 17.59 -0.97 -1.11
CA TYR A 39 18.36 -0.81 0.13
C TYR A 39 19.72 -0.12 -0.04
N GLN A 40 20.20 0.01 -1.28
CA GLN A 40 21.44 0.70 -1.64
C GLN A 40 21.21 2.15 -2.06
N ASP A 41 19.96 2.60 -2.11
CA ASP A 41 19.65 3.98 -2.48
C ASP A 41 20.23 4.94 -1.44
N VAL A 42 20.94 5.95 -1.94
CA VAL A 42 21.49 7.05 -1.13
C VAL A 42 20.59 8.29 -1.22
N SER A 43 19.78 8.37 -2.27
CA SER A 43 18.83 9.45 -2.55
C SER A 43 17.66 8.90 -3.38
N PRO A 44 16.40 9.32 -3.15
CA PRO A 44 15.96 10.26 -2.12
C PRO A 44 16.15 9.73 -0.68
N GLN A 45 15.92 10.57 0.32
CA GLN A 45 15.97 10.13 1.72
C GLN A 45 15.00 8.96 1.94
N HIS A 46 15.41 8.02 2.79
CA HIS A 46 14.61 6.87 3.18
C HIS A 46 13.18 7.27 3.61
N ASP A 47 12.17 6.73 2.92
CA ASP A 47 10.78 6.82 3.35
C ASP A 47 10.55 5.86 4.54
N ASP A 48 10.54 6.43 5.74
CA ASP A 48 10.34 5.68 6.99
C ASP A 48 8.98 4.97 7.05
N THR A 49 7.96 5.49 6.37
CA THR A 49 6.63 4.88 6.32
C THR A 49 6.68 3.64 5.45
N LEU A 50 7.18 3.77 4.22
CA LEU A 50 7.35 2.66 3.29
C LEU A 50 8.24 1.57 3.90
N GLY A 51 9.40 1.95 4.47
CA GLY A 51 10.31 1.01 5.12
C GLY A 51 9.67 0.29 6.31
N THR A 52 8.85 0.99 7.11
CA THR A 52 8.14 0.38 8.24
C THR A 52 7.10 -0.63 7.77
N VAL A 53 6.23 -0.25 6.83
CA VAL A 53 5.18 -1.12 6.29
C VAL A 53 5.80 -2.32 5.57
N ALA A 54 6.81 -2.10 4.72
CA ALA A 54 7.49 -3.17 3.99
C ALA A 54 8.19 -4.16 4.93
N SER A 55 8.83 -3.67 5.99
CA SER A 55 9.44 -4.54 7.02
C SER A 55 8.40 -5.37 7.77
N SER A 56 7.23 -4.78 8.06
CA SER A 56 6.13 -5.49 8.69
C SER A 56 5.57 -6.58 7.77
N LEU A 57 5.34 -6.26 6.50
CA LEU A 57 4.89 -7.22 5.49
C LEU A 57 5.89 -8.37 5.33
N ALA A 58 7.20 -8.11 5.27
CA ALA A 58 8.23 -9.14 5.27
C ALA A 58 8.14 -10.08 6.49
N ARG A 59 7.95 -9.51 7.71
CA ARG A 59 7.71 -10.31 8.93
C ARG A 59 6.45 -11.15 8.86
N LEU A 60 5.36 -10.60 8.29
CA LEU A 60 4.09 -11.31 8.12
C LEU A 60 4.24 -12.47 7.12
N ALA A 61 4.96 -12.28 6.01
CA ALA A 61 5.28 -13.36 5.07
C ALA A 61 6.11 -14.47 5.74
N ALA A 62 7.17 -14.12 6.47
CA ALA A 62 7.98 -15.11 7.19
C ALA A 62 7.16 -15.90 8.22
N ARG A 63 6.24 -15.24 8.94
CA ARG A 63 5.29 -15.91 9.86
C ARG A 63 4.32 -16.82 9.11
N HIS A 64 3.77 -16.36 7.98
CA HIS A 64 2.87 -17.16 7.15
C HIS A 64 3.55 -18.44 6.66
N LEU A 65 4.79 -18.33 6.16
CA LEU A 65 5.61 -19.47 5.74
C LEU A 65 5.92 -20.41 6.91
N THR A 66 6.32 -19.87 8.06
CA THR A 66 6.58 -20.66 9.28
C THR A 66 5.35 -21.45 9.72
N ASN A 67 4.16 -20.84 9.69
CA ASN A 67 2.92 -21.51 10.07
C ASN A 67 2.48 -22.57 9.05
N SER A 68 2.85 -22.41 7.78
CA SER A 68 2.53 -23.34 6.70
C SER A 68 3.52 -24.50 6.59
N ALA A 69 4.69 -24.38 7.23
CA ALA A 69 5.77 -25.34 7.10
C ALA A 69 5.90 -26.25 8.32
N VAL A 70 6.14 -27.53 8.07
CA VAL A 70 6.45 -28.51 9.11
C VAL A 70 7.95 -28.45 9.43
N HIS A 71 8.29 -28.21 10.70
CA HIS A 71 9.66 -28.14 11.22
C HIS A 71 10.58 -27.07 10.59
N CYS A 72 10.01 -26.07 9.91
CA CYS A 72 10.77 -24.97 9.33
C CYS A 72 10.38 -23.64 9.99
N ALA A 73 11.34 -23.00 10.65
CA ALA A 73 11.13 -21.65 11.19
C ALA A 73 11.84 -20.63 10.29
N VAL A 74 11.05 -19.70 9.76
CA VAL A 74 11.50 -18.63 8.86
C VAL A 74 11.40 -17.30 9.60
N SER A 75 12.49 -16.54 9.57
CA SER A 75 12.54 -15.19 10.14
C SER A 75 12.90 -14.17 9.07
N ALA A 76 12.16 -13.07 9.03
CA ALA A 76 12.43 -11.97 8.11
C ALA A 76 13.66 -11.19 8.57
N GLY A 77 14.56 -10.93 7.63
CA GLY A 77 15.71 -10.05 7.76
C GLY A 77 15.42 -8.68 7.17
N LYS A 78 16.35 -8.20 6.33
CA LYS A 78 16.33 -6.84 5.76
C LYS A 78 15.48 -6.82 4.50
N VAL A 79 14.64 -5.79 4.36
CA VAL A 79 13.99 -5.46 3.09
C VAL A 79 15.05 -4.97 2.11
N LEU A 80 15.14 -5.61 0.95
CA LEU A 80 16.12 -5.32 -0.09
C LEU A 80 15.52 -4.41 -1.15
N GLU A 81 14.30 -4.71 -1.58
CA GLU A 81 13.64 -3.98 -2.66
C GLU A 81 12.12 -4.00 -2.47
N VAL A 82 11.47 -2.90 -2.86
CA VAL A 82 10.01 -2.81 -2.95
C VAL A 82 9.65 -2.39 -4.37
N THR A 83 8.82 -3.19 -5.03
CA THR A 83 8.51 -3.03 -6.45
C THR A 83 7.01 -3.04 -6.67
N SER A 84 6.46 -2.01 -7.29
CA SER A 84 5.06 -1.99 -7.71
C SER A 84 4.88 -2.88 -8.94
N TYR A 85 3.85 -3.73 -8.93
CA TYR A 85 3.54 -4.66 -10.01
C TYR A 85 2.18 -4.31 -10.64
N LEU A 86 2.20 -4.05 -11.95
CA LEU A 86 1.02 -3.82 -12.78
C LEU A 86 0.93 -4.92 -13.85
N HIS A 87 -0.30 -5.26 -14.22
CA HIS A 87 -0.57 -6.16 -15.34
C HIS A 87 -1.83 -5.70 -16.07
N ASN A 88 -1.74 -5.51 -17.39
CA ASN A 88 -2.77 -4.87 -18.22
C ASN A 88 -3.20 -3.51 -17.66
N ASP A 89 -2.25 -2.60 -17.43
CA ASP A 89 -2.47 -1.24 -16.87
C ASP A 89 -3.20 -1.19 -15.50
N ASN A 90 -3.30 -2.32 -14.81
CA ASN A 90 -3.94 -2.41 -13.51
C ASN A 90 -2.92 -2.77 -12.43
N TYR A 91 -2.88 -1.99 -11.37
CA TYR A 91 -2.12 -2.31 -10.18
C TYR A 91 -2.58 -3.64 -9.56
N LYS A 92 -1.64 -4.60 -9.49
CA LYS A 92 -1.89 -5.96 -8.97
C LYS A 92 -1.39 -6.13 -7.54
N GLY A 93 -0.43 -5.30 -7.12
CA GLY A 93 0.10 -5.27 -5.76
C GLY A 93 1.55 -4.81 -5.73
N THR A 94 2.18 -4.96 -4.58
CA THR A 94 3.59 -4.63 -4.36
C THR A 94 4.35 -5.90 -4.02
N LEU A 95 5.51 -6.06 -4.65
CA LEU A 95 6.45 -7.12 -4.40
C LEU A 95 7.47 -6.62 -3.39
N ILE A 96 7.69 -7.40 -2.34
CA ILE A 96 8.69 -7.09 -1.32
C ILE A 96 9.73 -8.19 -1.37
N LYS A 97 10.95 -7.81 -1.74
CA LYS A 97 12.12 -8.68 -1.74
C LYS A 97 12.88 -8.46 -0.45
N PHE A 98 13.15 -9.52 0.29
CA PHE A 98 13.78 -9.44 1.60
C PHE A 98 14.67 -10.65 1.89
N SER A 99 15.71 -10.42 2.69
CA SER A 99 16.52 -11.52 3.21
C SER A 99 15.77 -12.25 4.31
N THR A 100 16.02 -13.55 4.43
CA THR A 100 15.37 -14.43 5.39
C THR A 100 16.39 -15.38 5.99
N GLN A 101 16.23 -15.66 7.27
CA GLN A 101 17.01 -16.66 7.97
C GLN A 101 16.11 -17.86 8.26
N ILE A 102 16.55 -19.03 7.78
CA ILE A 102 15.86 -20.31 7.96
C ILE A 102 16.62 -21.09 9.04
N LYS A 103 15.90 -21.55 10.06
CA LYS A 103 16.50 -22.35 11.13
C LYS A 103 17.17 -23.60 10.54
N GLY A 104 18.47 -23.78 10.80
CA GLY A 104 19.27 -24.88 10.28
C GLY A 104 20.13 -24.53 9.05
N ARG A 105 20.02 -23.30 8.54
CA ARG A 105 20.90 -22.76 7.49
C ARG A 105 21.74 -21.62 8.06
N GLU A 106 23.03 -21.58 7.71
CA GLU A 106 23.92 -20.47 8.09
C GLU A 106 23.75 -19.26 7.15
N GLU A 107 23.51 -19.52 5.87
CA GLU A 107 23.34 -18.49 4.86
C GLU A 107 21.90 -17.97 4.79
N ALA A 108 21.77 -16.64 4.67
CA ALA A 108 20.50 -16.00 4.41
C ALA A 108 19.98 -16.35 3.00
N VAL A 109 18.69 -16.55 2.90
CA VAL A 109 17.97 -16.77 1.66
C VAL A 109 17.22 -15.50 1.28
N THR A 110 17.12 -15.21 -0.01
CA THR A 110 16.28 -14.09 -0.48
C THR A 110 14.94 -14.61 -0.98
N LEU A 111 13.87 -14.08 -0.41
CA LEU A 111 12.50 -14.30 -0.87
C LEU A 111 11.96 -13.03 -1.51
N GLU A 112 11.01 -13.20 -2.42
CA GLU A 112 10.13 -12.13 -2.84
C GLU A 112 8.69 -12.55 -2.56
N THR A 113 7.89 -11.63 -2.02
CA THR A 113 6.48 -11.90 -1.71
C THR A 113 5.62 -10.81 -2.27
N TRP A 114 4.54 -11.21 -2.94
CA TRP A 114 3.54 -10.34 -3.50
C TRP A 114 2.45 -10.03 -2.48
N PHE A 115 2.26 -8.74 -2.20
CA PHE A 115 1.23 -8.23 -1.31
C PHE A 115 0.21 -7.38 -2.07
N ARG A 116 -1.04 -7.42 -1.61
CA ARG A 116 -2.10 -6.54 -2.12
C ARG A 116 -2.79 -5.80 -0.96
N PRO A 117 -2.95 -4.47 -1.04
CA PRO A 117 -3.76 -3.73 -0.08
C PRO A 117 -5.23 -4.14 -0.21
N GLN A 118 -5.92 -4.26 0.92
CA GLN A 118 -7.34 -4.59 0.98
C GLN A 118 -8.19 -3.35 0.72
N ASN A 119 -9.36 -3.55 0.10
CA ASN A 119 -10.40 -2.53 -0.02
C ASN A 119 -11.45 -2.83 1.05
N ASN A 120 -11.56 -1.94 2.03
CA ASN A 120 -12.42 -2.15 3.19
C ASN A 120 -13.63 -1.20 3.21
N PHE A 121 -13.95 -0.58 2.07
CA PHE A 121 -15.13 0.28 2.00
C PHE A 121 -16.40 -0.56 2.00
N THR A 122 -17.42 -0.03 2.67
CA THR A 122 -18.72 -0.68 2.82
C THR A 122 -19.83 0.35 2.61
N VAL A 123 -20.86 -0.03 1.87
CA VAL A 123 -22.10 0.73 1.75
C VAL A 123 -23.05 0.24 2.84
N ILE A 124 -23.36 1.12 3.80
CA ILE A 124 -24.23 0.81 4.94
C ILE A 124 -25.69 0.98 4.53
N HIS A 125 -26.00 2.08 3.83
CA HIS A 125 -27.33 2.38 3.34
C HIS A 125 -27.24 2.74 1.86
N ASN A 126 -27.85 1.91 1.01
CA ASN A 126 -27.81 2.05 -0.44
C ASN A 126 -28.85 3.08 -0.95
N ILE A 127 -28.69 4.34 -0.52
CA ILE A 127 -29.61 5.45 -0.81
C ILE A 127 -28.87 6.64 -1.44
N GLY A 128 -29.55 7.34 -2.35
CA GLY A 128 -29.03 8.53 -3.02
C GLY A 128 -27.63 8.31 -3.61
N PRO A 129 -26.61 9.10 -3.23
CA PRO A 129 -25.28 9.00 -3.81
C PRO A 129 -24.56 7.67 -3.55
N ALA A 130 -24.96 6.90 -2.53
CA ALA A 130 -24.36 5.59 -2.25
C ALA A 130 -24.60 4.58 -3.39
N GLN A 131 -25.70 4.70 -4.13
CA GLN A 131 -26.03 3.81 -5.25
C GLN A 131 -25.07 3.96 -6.43
N ARG A 132 -24.41 5.12 -6.51
CA ARG A 132 -23.44 5.45 -7.55
C ARG A 132 -22.00 5.21 -7.12
N LEU A 133 -21.78 4.80 -5.86
CA LEU A 133 -20.46 4.68 -5.29
C LEU A 133 -19.74 3.44 -5.83
N LYS A 134 -18.64 3.64 -6.55
CA LYS A 134 -17.80 2.54 -7.07
C LYS A 134 -16.61 2.25 -6.16
N SER A 135 -15.96 3.28 -5.62
CA SER A 135 -14.88 3.10 -4.64
C SER A 135 -14.70 4.31 -3.73
N MET A 136 -14.27 4.02 -2.49
CA MET A 136 -13.73 4.99 -1.55
C MET A 136 -12.37 4.48 -1.09
N VAL A 137 -11.29 5.16 -1.48
CA VAL A 137 -9.93 4.75 -1.12
C VAL A 137 -9.19 5.94 -0.54
N VAL A 138 -8.62 5.77 0.65
CA VAL A 138 -7.73 6.77 1.25
C VAL A 138 -6.28 6.41 0.95
N SER A 139 -5.54 7.35 0.38
CA SER A 139 -4.10 7.25 0.09
C SER A 139 -3.45 8.64 0.13
N SER A 140 -2.17 8.76 -0.23
CA SER A 140 -1.44 10.03 -0.37
C SER A 140 -1.05 10.29 -1.83
N GLU A 141 -0.45 11.46 -2.07
CA GLU A 141 0.16 11.82 -3.36
C GLU A 141 -0.80 11.67 -4.54
N TYR A 142 -2.01 12.21 -4.37
CA TYR A 142 -2.99 12.27 -5.45
C TYR A 142 -2.50 13.17 -6.58
N ASP A 143 -2.27 12.57 -7.74
CA ASP A 143 -1.95 13.25 -8.99
C ASP A 143 -3.25 13.75 -9.62
N GLN A 144 -3.49 15.06 -9.54
CA GLN A 144 -4.67 15.69 -10.12
C GLN A 144 -4.70 15.62 -11.65
N LYS A 145 -3.56 15.48 -12.32
CA LYS A 145 -3.51 15.41 -13.77
C LYS A 145 -3.88 14.01 -14.26
N GLU A 146 -3.32 12.98 -13.64
CA GLU A 146 -3.59 11.58 -14.00
C GLU A 146 -4.79 10.98 -13.23
N GLN A 147 -5.39 11.74 -12.31
CA GLN A 147 -6.55 11.35 -11.49
C GLN A 147 -6.31 10.06 -10.69
N PHE A 148 -5.12 9.95 -10.10
CA PHE A 148 -4.66 8.71 -9.46
C PHE A 148 -3.67 8.97 -8.31
N SER A 149 -3.69 8.14 -7.27
CA SER A 149 -2.74 8.22 -6.15
C SER A 149 -1.42 7.52 -6.49
N ARG A 150 -0.30 8.25 -6.45
CA ARG A 150 1.04 7.69 -6.69
C ARG A 150 1.49 6.72 -5.59
N ASN A 151 0.97 6.86 -4.37
CA ASN A 151 1.14 5.89 -3.29
C ASN A 151 0.24 4.65 -3.49
N LEU A 152 0.70 3.73 -4.34
CA LEU A 152 0.04 2.48 -4.72
C LEU A 152 -0.15 1.49 -3.57
N LEU A 153 0.86 1.39 -2.71
CA LEU A 153 0.83 0.51 -1.54
C LEU A 153 -0.16 1.02 -0.49
N ARG A 154 -0.55 2.31 -0.54
CA ARG A 154 -1.38 2.99 0.47
C ARG A 154 -0.71 2.98 1.83
N ALA A 155 0.62 3.05 1.85
CA ALA A 155 1.39 3.14 3.07
C ALA A 155 1.30 4.58 3.60
N LEU A 156 0.52 4.78 4.65
CA LEU A 156 0.38 6.06 5.33
C LEU A 156 0.99 5.98 6.72
N GLY A 157 1.76 6.99 7.09
CA GLY A 157 2.43 7.12 8.37
C GLY A 157 1.95 8.36 9.13
N VAL A 158 2.51 8.57 10.31
CA VAL A 158 2.11 9.68 11.19
C VAL A 158 2.35 11.07 10.59
N PHE A 159 3.18 11.18 9.55
CA PHE A 159 3.45 12.45 8.86
C PHE A 159 2.84 12.53 7.45
N SER A 160 2.06 11.52 7.04
CA SER A 160 1.43 11.52 5.72
C SER A 160 0.27 12.53 5.66
N GLU A 161 -0.01 13.01 4.44
CA GLU A 161 -1.18 13.82 4.13
C GLU A 161 -2.22 12.94 3.42
N PRO A 162 -3.17 12.32 4.17
CA PRO A 162 -4.17 11.45 3.58
C PRO A 162 -5.13 12.23 2.70
N SER A 163 -5.63 11.57 1.66
CA SER A 163 -6.63 12.11 0.75
C SER A 163 -7.55 10.97 0.28
N LEU A 164 -8.84 11.26 0.19
CA LEU A 164 -9.83 10.37 -0.38
C LEU A 164 -9.76 10.47 -1.90
N SER A 165 -9.67 9.33 -2.58
CA SER A 165 -10.08 9.17 -3.97
C SER A 165 -11.47 8.52 -3.98
N LEU A 166 -12.44 9.29 -4.45
CA LEU A 166 -13.84 8.90 -4.57
C LEU A 166 -14.14 8.62 -6.04
N GLN A 167 -14.57 7.40 -6.35
CA GLN A 167 -15.03 7.06 -7.69
C GLN A 167 -16.54 6.81 -7.68
N VAL A 168 -17.24 7.51 -8.55
CA VAL A 168 -18.69 7.38 -8.74
C VAL A 168 -19.02 7.09 -10.19
N ILE A 169 -20.07 6.31 -10.42
CA ILE A 169 -20.64 6.10 -11.75
C ILE A 169 -21.66 7.19 -12.10
N SER A 170 -22.01 7.31 -13.38
CA SER A 170 -23.04 8.24 -13.83
C SER A 170 -24.38 7.98 -13.14
N GLY A 171 -25.16 9.03 -12.95
CA GLY A 171 -26.50 8.99 -12.37
C GLY A 171 -27.39 10.10 -12.90
N THR A 172 -28.49 10.36 -12.22
CA THR A 172 -29.52 11.32 -12.65
C THR A 172 -29.54 12.61 -11.84
N GLU A 173 -28.93 12.61 -10.66
CA GLU A 173 -28.96 13.71 -9.71
C GLU A 173 -27.56 14.05 -9.20
N ALA A 174 -27.32 15.34 -9.02
CA ALA A 174 -26.14 15.85 -8.35
C ALA A 174 -26.35 15.90 -6.82
N HIS A 175 -25.29 15.60 -6.07
CA HIS A 175 -25.34 15.56 -4.61
C HIS A 175 -24.11 16.24 -3.98
N ASN A 176 -24.35 16.96 -2.89
CA ASN A 176 -23.31 17.37 -1.95
C ASN A 176 -23.09 16.24 -0.95
N LEU A 177 -21.85 15.79 -0.84
CA LEU A 177 -21.42 14.72 0.04
C LEU A 177 -20.62 15.30 1.19
N THR A 178 -20.90 14.85 2.40
CA THR A 178 -20.12 15.20 3.59
C THR A 178 -19.34 13.98 4.04
N PHE A 179 -18.05 14.16 4.35
CA PHE A 179 -17.17 13.12 4.84
C PHE A 179 -16.64 13.48 6.23
N LEU A 180 -16.75 12.53 7.14
CA LEU A 180 -16.28 12.64 8.52
C LEU A 180 -14.99 11.83 8.66
N TRP A 181 -13.90 12.51 9.01
CA TRP A 181 -12.60 11.89 9.28
C TRP A 181 -12.51 11.60 10.77
N VAL A 182 -12.50 10.33 11.15
CA VAL A 182 -12.58 9.87 12.54
C VAL A 182 -11.28 9.17 12.92
N ASP A 183 -10.68 9.61 14.02
CA ASP A 183 -9.42 9.06 14.50
C ASP A 183 -9.59 7.69 15.20
N PRO A 184 -8.49 6.98 15.53
CA PRO A 184 -8.54 5.68 16.18
C PRO A 184 -9.17 5.66 17.59
N THR A 185 -9.44 6.83 18.18
CA THR A 185 -10.10 6.99 19.48
C THR A 185 -11.57 7.40 19.37
N GLY A 186 -12.11 7.44 18.15
CA GLY A 186 -13.49 7.82 17.88
C GLY A 186 -13.73 9.34 17.83
N ASN A 187 -12.67 10.16 17.86
CA ASN A 187 -12.81 11.61 17.77
C ASN A 187 -12.95 12.07 16.32
N LEU A 188 -13.88 13.00 16.09
CA LEU A 188 -14.03 13.66 14.79
C LEU A 188 -12.87 14.64 14.58
N ALA A 189 -11.99 14.28 13.64
CA ALA A 189 -10.77 15.02 13.35
C ALA A 189 -11.02 16.18 12.37
N ASP A 190 -11.76 15.91 11.30
CA ASP A 190 -12.13 16.91 10.31
C ASP A 190 -13.43 16.55 9.58
N VAL A 191 -14.04 17.55 8.95
CA VAL A 191 -15.20 17.40 8.07
C VAL A 191 -14.87 18.01 6.73
N THR A 192 -15.05 17.24 5.67
CA THR A 192 -14.80 17.70 4.29
C THR A 192 -16.03 17.46 3.44
N GLU A 193 -16.21 18.29 2.42
CA GLU A 193 -17.33 18.18 1.49
C GLU A 193 -16.83 17.92 0.07
N ALA A 194 -17.62 17.22 -0.72
CA ALA A 194 -17.39 17.06 -2.15
C ALA A 194 -18.71 17.14 -2.91
N PHE A 195 -18.65 17.74 -4.10
CA PHE A 195 -19.77 17.76 -5.02
C PHE A 195 -19.62 16.64 -6.04
N VAL A 196 -20.69 15.90 -6.28
CA VAL A 196 -20.79 14.88 -7.33
C VAL A 196 -21.90 15.29 -8.29
N ASP A 197 -21.56 15.47 -9.56
CA ASP A 197 -22.50 15.78 -10.64
C ASP A 197 -23.21 14.53 -11.19
N GLU A 198 -24.00 14.65 -12.26
CA GLU A 198 -24.68 13.49 -12.88
C GLU A 198 -23.72 12.54 -13.62
N THR A 199 -22.48 12.95 -13.88
CA THR A 199 -21.54 12.17 -14.69
C THR A 199 -20.68 11.23 -13.83
N ALA A 200 -20.07 10.24 -14.47
CA ALA A 200 -19.05 9.43 -13.81
C ALA A 200 -17.83 10.30 -13.56
N SER A 201 -17.38 10.36 -12.31
CA SER A 201 -16.26 11.21 -11.91
C SER A 201 -15.36 10.50 -10.91
N ILE A 202 -14.11 10.94 -10.91
CA ILE A 202 -13.14 10.67 -9.86
C ILE A 202 -12.88 12.01 -9.18
N SER A 203 -13.09 12.07 -7.88
CA SER A 203 -12.90 13.28 -7.09
C SER A 203 -11.89 13.02 -5.97
N ASN A 204 -11.10 14.05 -5.65
CA ASN A 204 -10.15 14.02 -4.55
C ASN A 204 -10.59 14.94 -3.43
N VAL A 205 -10.61 14.43 -2.21
CA VAL A 205 -11.02 15.19 -1.02
C VAL A 205 -9.90 15.11 0.01
N LYS A 206 -9.42 16.28 0.44
CA LYS A 206 -8.29 16.39 1.39
C LYS A 206 -8.77 17.02 2.71
N PRO A 207 -8.54 16.37 3.86
CA PRO A 207 -8.78 16.97 5.16
C PRO A 207 -7.61 17.89 5.57
N VAL A 208 -7.86 18.74 6.55
CA VAL A 208 -6.87 19.60 7.20
C VAL A 208 -6.49 18.99 8.55
N LEU A 209 -5.61 17.99 8.52
CA LEU A 209 -5.14 17.29 9.71
C LEU A 209 -3.77 17.81 10.16
N LYS A 210 -3.59 17.98 11.47
CA LYS A 210 -2.31 18.37 12.06
C LYS A 210 -1.48 17.13 12.37
N THR A 211 -0.21 17.14 11.96
CA THR A 211 0.73 16.07 12.23
C THR A 211 1.39 16.24 13.61
N PRO A 212 1.93 15.16 14.22
CA PRO A 212 1.77 13.77 13.78
C PRO A 212 0.32 13.28 13.92
N LEU A 213 -0.15 12.50 12.95
CA LEU A 213 -1.43 11.81 13.02
C LEU A 213 -1.34 10.68 14.05
N LEU A 214 -2.43 10.44 14.78
CA LEU A 214 -2.49 9.36 15.74
C LEU A 214 -2.38 7.99 15.02
N PRO A 215 -1.40 7.13 15.34
CA PRO A 215 -1.29 5.84 14.69
C PRO A 215 -2.44 4.90 15.05
N GLY A 216 -2.87 4.11 14.09
CA GLY A 216 -3.96 3.15 14.23
C GLY A 216 -4.93 3.19 13.07
N VAL A 217 -6.10 2.60 13.28
CA VAL A 217 -7.15 2.51 12.27
C VAL A 217 -8.04 3.74 12.33
N TRP A 218 -7.99 4.54 11.27
CA TRP A 218 -8.87 5.66 11.05
C TRP A 218 -10.09 5.23 10.26
N TYR A 219 -11.19 5.97 10.42
CA TYR A 219 -12.41 5.76 9.66
C TYR A 219 -12.77 7.02 8.88
N LEU A 220 -13.20 6.83 7.64
CA LEU A 220 -13.79 7.85 6.81
C LEU A 220 -15.25 7.49 6.56
N LYS A 221 -16.17 8.29 7.09
CA LYS A 221 -17.61 8.04 7.00
C LYS A 221 -18.25 9.03 6.04
N MET A 222 -19.00 8.54 5.07
CA MET A 222 -19.77 9.33 4.12
C MET A 222 -21.17 9.54 4.67
N VAL A 223 -21.60 10.79 4.73
CA VAL A 223 -22.88 11.23 5.30
C VAL A 223 -23.75 11.85 4.22
N PHE A 224 -25.03 11.47 4.24
CA PHE A 224 -26.07 12.04 3.39
C PHE A 224 -27.38 12.08 4.17
N ASN A 225 -28.11 13.20 4.10
CA ASN A 225 -29.36 13.43 4.84
C ASN A 225 -29.26 13.08 6.34
N ASN A 226 -28.19 13.56 6.99
CA ASN A 226 -27.92 13.33 8.42
C ASN A 226 -27.83 11.85 8.83
N ARG A 227 -27.37 10.98 7.91
CA ARG A 227 -27.12 9.56 8.16
C ARG A 227 -25.81 9.12 7.52
N VAL A 228 -25.08 8.23 8.17
CA VAL A 228 -23.88 7.60 7.58
C VAL A 228 -24.34 6.56 6.56
N ILE A 229 -24.00 6.74 5.28
CA ILE A 229 -24.46 5.88 4.18
C ILE A 229 -23.38 4.93 3.69
N ALA A 230 -22.10 5.27 3.85
CA ALA A 230 -20.97 4.43 3.51
C ALA A 230 -19.78 4.76 4.42
N GLN A 231 -18.83 3.84 4.53
CA GLN A 231 -17.59 4.07 5.26
C GLN A 231 -16.44 3.29 4.65
N THR A 232 -15.21 3.75 4.88
CA THR A 232 -13.98 2.98 4.69
C THR A 232 -13.08 3.20 5.88
N ASP A 233 -12.24 2.21 6.19
CA ASP A 233 -11.13 2.39 7.13
C ASP A 233 -9.80 2.53 6.38
N PHE A 234 -8.81 3.12 7.05
CA PHE A 234 -7.44 3.20 6.56
C PHE A 234 -6.46 3.21 7.73
N LEU A 235 -5.22 2.78 7.45
CA LEU A 235 -4.19 2.65 8.46
C LEU A 235 -3.24 3.85 8.43
N ILE A 236 -3.08 4.52 9.56
CA ILE A 236 -1.90 5.33 9.85
C ILE A 236 -0.92 4.45 10.64
N SER A 237 0.14 4.00 9.97
CA SER A 237 1.13 3.11 10.58
C SER A 237 1.95 3.85 11.63
N PRO A 238 2.22 3.24 12.79
CA PRO A 238 3.34 3.67 13.64
C PRO A 238 4.64 3.55 12.83
N LEU A 239 5.64 4.34 13.19
CA LEU A 239 6.97 4.28 12.58
C LEU A 239 7.93 3.46 13.42
N GLN A 240 8.63 2.51 12.81
CA GLN A 240 9.76 1.81 13.43
C GLN A 240 11.11 2.48 13.11
N PHE A 241 11.11 3.41 12.15
CA PHE A 241 12.29 4.14 11.69
C PHE A 241 12.11 5.66 11.82
N THR A 242 13.22 6.37 11.93
CA THR A 242 13.32 7.82 11.76
C THR A 242 14.62 8.12 11.03
N ALA A 243 14.52 8.74 9.86
CA ALA A 243 15.63 8.98 8.93
C ALA A 243 16.40 7.68 8.57
N GLY A 244 15.69 6.56 8.40
CA GLY A 244 16.27 5.26 8.08
C GLY A 244 16.89 4.51 9.25
N PHE A 245 16.94 5.09 10.46
CA PHE A 245 17.48 4.43 11.66
C PHE A 245 16.36 3.96 12.58
N PRO A 246 16.55 2.86 13.34
CA PRO A 246 15.57 2.42 14.34
C PRO A 246 15.18 3.54 15.30
N ILE A 247 13.88 3.70 15.52
CA ILE A 247 13.35 4.78 16.37
C ILE A 247 13.77 4.60 17.84
N SER A 248 14.14 5.71 18.51
CA SER A 248 14.37 5.72 19.95
C SER A 248 13.05 5.74 20.74
N GLN A 249 13.07 5.34 22.01
CA GLN A 249 11.88 5.36 22.86
C GLN A 249 11.27 6.77 23.01
N GLN A 250 12.10 7.81 23.07
CA GLN A 250 11.63 9.20 23.15
C GLN A 250 10.96 9.64 21.84
N GLN A 251 11.55 9.30 20.69
CA GLN A 251 10.96 9.58 19.39
C GLN A 251 9.63 8.82 19.21
N ALA A 252 9.55 7.54 19.59
CA ALA A 252 8.32 6.77 19.53
C ALA A 252 7.20 7.44 20.33
N LYS A 253 7.49 7.81 21.59
CA LYS A 253 6.55 8.53 22.45
C LYS A 253 6.08 9.84 21.82
N PHE A 254 6.99 10.64 21.25
CA PHE A 254 6.63 11.91 20.63
C PHE A 254 5.81 11.73 19.35
N GLN A 255 6.28 10.88 18.43
CA GLN A 255 5.68 10.71 17.10
C GLN A 255 4.36 9.93 17.14
N HIS A 256 4.17 9.03 18.11
CA HIS A 256 2.99 8.16 18.18
C HIS A 256 1.91 8.68 19.14
N SER A 257 2.11 9.82 19.79
CA SER A 257 1.10 10.43 20.68
C SER A 257 0.05 11.29 19.96
N GLY A 258 0.16 11.45 18.64
CA GLY A 258 -0.69 12.36 17.87
C GLY A 258 -0.36 13.83 18.09
N SER A 259 -1.10 14.71 17.44
CA SER A 259 -0.89 16.16 17.54
C SER A 259 -1.31 16.67 18.93
N SER A 260 -0.55 17.64 19.46
CA SER A 260 -0.94 18.36 20.69
C SER A 260 -2.06 19.37 20.45
N GLN A 261 -2.35 19.70 19.19
CA GLN A 261 -3.41 20.62 18.81
C GLN A 261 -4.75 19.90 18.77
N ALA A 262 -5.80 20.59 19.24
CA ALA A 262 -7.16 20.07 19.11
C ALA A 262 -7.56 19.96 17.64
N TYR A 263 -8.32 18.92 17.31
CA TYR A 263 -8.91 18.75 16.00
C TYR A 263 -9.85 19.90 15.63
N ARG A 264 -9.87 20.25 14.34
CA ARG A 264 -10.69 21.36 13.82
C ARG A 264 -12.18 21.11 14.01
N ALA A 265 -12.62 19.86 13.80
CA ALA A 265 -14.03 19.49 13.87
C ALA A 265 -14.47 19.03 15.28
N ARG A 266 -13.71 19.35 16.33
CA ARG A 266 -14.00 18.95 17.71
C ARG A 266 -15.42 19.32 18.17
N ASP A 267 -15.86 20.52 17.82
CA ASP A 267 -17.15 21.10 18.24
C ASP A 267 -18.22 21.03 17.14
N SER A 268 -17.99 20.23 16.09
CA SER A 268 -18.96 20.05 15.01
C SER A 268 -20.20 19.28 15.49
N PRO A 269 -21.43 19.72 15.17
CA PRO A 269 -22.65 19.00 15.51
C PRO A 269 -22.75 17.63 14.81
N LEU A 270 -21.99 17.43 13.71
CA LEU A 270 -21.95 16.15 12.99
C LEU A 270 -21.29 15.03 13.81
N LYS A 271 -20.65 15.35 14.94
CA LYS A 271 -20.15 14.38 15.89
C LYS A 271 -21.26 13.51 16.49
N ASP A 272 -22.48 14.01 16.57
CA ASP A 272 -23.64 13.26 17.11
C ASP A 272 -24.04 12.07 16.22
N LEU A 273 -23.56 12.02 14.98
CA LEU A 273 -23.70 10.87 14.08
C LEU A 273 -22.69 9.76 14.34
N LEU A 274 -21.72 10.00 15.23
CA LEU A 274 -20.68 9.06 15.59
C LEU A 274 -20.99 8.39 16.93
N GLU A 275 -20.45 7.19 17.11
CA GLU A 275 -20.43 6.58 18.43
C GLU A 275 -19.55 7.42 19.38
N PRO A 276 -19.97 7.59 20.63
CA PRO A 276 -19.20 8.38 21.59
C PRO A 276 -17.83 7.71 21.83
N PRO A 277 -16.74 8.50 21.96
CA PRO A 277 -15.42 7.97 22.25
C PRO A 277 -15.42 7.09 23.49
N ASP A 278 -14.88 5.88 23.38
CA ASP A 278 -14.72 4.99 24.52
C ASP A 278 -13.42 5.33 25.27
N SER A 279 -13.52 5.57 26.58
CA SER A 279 -12.38 5.77 27.48
C SER A 279 -11.31 4.67 27.36
N SER A 280 -11.72 3.44 27.04
CA SER A 280 -10.82 2.31 26.83
C SER A 280 -9.94 2.51 25.58
N GLN A 281 -10.49 3.10 24.50
CA GLN A 281 -9.74 3.39 23.27
C GLN A 281 -8.68 4.47 23.52
N LEU A 282 -9.03 5.53 24.27
CA LEU A 282 -8.07 6.57 24.64
C LEU A 282 -6.94 6.02 25.52
N SER A 283 -7.28 5.19 26.50
CA SER A 283 -6.29 4.53 27.37
C SER A 283 -5.34 3.62 26.57
N ARG A 284 -5.90 2.81 25.64
CA ARG A 284 -5.11 1.97 24.72
C ARG A 284 -4.21 2.79 23.83
N SER A 285 -4.69 3.90 23.29
CA SER A 285 -3.90 4.82 22.47
C SER A 285 -2.70 5.38 23.24
N ASN A 286 -2.92 5.86 24.47
CA ASN A 286 -1.87 6.36 25.36
C ASN A 286 -0.85 5.30 25.79
N ALA A 287 -1.28 4.03 25.88
CA ALA A 287 -0.37 2.91 26.11
C ALA A 287 0.44 2.58 24.84
N ASN A 288 -0.22 2.57 23.69
CA ASN A 288 0.38 2.27 22.39
C ASN A 288 1.46 3.28 21.99
N SER A 289 1.27 4.57 22.30
CA SER A 289 2.27 5.60 21.99
C SER A 289 3.61 5.39 22.68
N LYS A 290 3.66 4.60 23.76
CA LYS A 290 4.88 4.31 24.53
C LYS A 290 5.58 3.01 24.10
N ARG A 291 4.99 2.24 23.19
CA ARG A 291 5.57 0.97 22.73
C ARG A 291 6.87 1.23 21.98
N PHE A 292 7.87 0.40 22.21
CA PHE A 292 9.15 0.46 21.52
C PHE A 292 9.73 -0.94 21.30
N GLY A 293 10.74 -1.05 20.44
CA GLY A 293 11.42 -2.32 20.20
C GLY A 293 10.45 -3.41 19.73
N LYS A 294 10.57 -4.63 20.28
CA LYS A 294 9.74 -5.78 19.86
C LYS A 294 8.24 -5.56 20.03
N ASP A 295 7.83 -4.83 21.06
CA ASP A 295 6.41 -4.56 21.33
C ASP A 295 5.82 -3.59 20.28
N LEU A 296 6.60 -2.59 19.86
CA LEU A 296 6.23 -1.73 18.73
C LEU A 296 6.11 -2.53 17.43
N LEU A 297 7.06 -3.43 17.15
CA LEU A 297 7.01 -4.27 15.94
C LEU A 297 5.77 -5.17 15.93
N GLN A 298 5.40 -5.76 17.07
CA GLN A 298 4.19 -6.57 17.17
C GLN A 298 2.92 -5.74 16.97
N TRP A 299 2.88 -4.52 17.50
CA TRP A 299 1.76 -3.61 17.29
C TRP A 299 1.61 -3.22 15.82
N ILE A 300 2.72 -2.85 15.16
CA ILE A 300 2.74 -2.57 13.71
C ILE A 300 2.24 -3.78 12.93
N ASP A 301 2.77 -4.98 13.19
CA ASP A 301 2.36 -6.19 12.47
C ASP A 301 0.88 -6.52 12.64
N THR A 302 0.32 -6.28 13.84
CA THR A 302 -1.11 -6.48 14.10
C THR A 302 -1.97 -5.52 13.28
N LEU A 303 -1.53 -4.27 13.15
CA LEU A 303 -2.23 -3.27 12.36
C LEU A 303 -2.11 -3.57 10.86
N VAL A 304 -0.90 -3.80 10.36
CA VAL A 304 -0.62 -4.07 8.95
C VAL A 304 -1.34 -5.32 8.47
N LEU A 305 -1.42 -6.38 9.28
CA LEU A 305 -2.12 -7.61 8.90
C LEU A 305 -3.60 -7.40 8.52
N ARG A 306 -4.27 -6.38 9.06
CA ARG A 306 -5.67 -6.05 8.75
C ARG A 306 -5.86 -5.37 7.38
N PHE A 307 -4.81 -4.81 6.78
CA PHE A 307 -4.91 -3.98 5.57
C PHE A 307 -4.22 -4.59 4.35
N TYR A 308 -3.50 -5.69 4.51
CA TYR A 308 -2.72 -6.30 3.44
C TYR A 308 -2.91 -7.81 3.42
N THR A 309 -2.94 -8.35 2.20
CA THR A 309 -2.97 -9.79 1.96
C THR A 309 -1.65 -10.25 1.36
N VAL A 310 -1.14 -11.37 1.86
CA VAL A 310 -0.10 -12.14 1.17
C VAL A 310 -0.79 -12.87 0.02
N VAL A 311 -0.34 -12.65 -1.21
CA VAL A 311 -0.87 -13.34 -2.40
C VAL A 311 -0.05 -14.60 -2.65
N GLU A 312 1.25 -14.44 -2.85
CA GLU A 312 2.16 -15.55 -3.15
C GLU A 312 3.61 -15.17 -2.80
N SER A 313 4.44 -16.18 -2.54
CA SER A 313 5.86 -16.05 -2.23
C SER A 313 6.68 -16.91 -3.17
N CYS A 314 7.84 -16.42 -3.59
CA CYS A 314 8.82 -17.17 -4.38
C CYS A 314 10.21 -17.02 -3.76
N VAL A 315 11.13 -17.89 -4.20
CA VAL A 315 12.53 -17.87 -3.76
C VAL A 315 13.45 -17.40 -4.89
N VAL A 316 14.33 -16.43 -4.61
CA VAL A 316 15.26 -15.91 -5.62
C VAL A 316 16.44 -16.89 -5.86
N SER A 317 16.87 -17.61 -4.83
CA SER A 317 17.93 -18.63 -4.92
C SER A 317 17.35 -20.04 -4.82
N GLN A 318 17.64 -20.90 -5.80
CA GLN A 318 17.12 -22.28 -5.88
C GLN A 318 17.55 -23.20 -4.72
N THR A 319 18.48 -22.77 -3.87
CA THR A 319 19.10 -23.58 -2.81
C THR A 319 18.22 -23.84 -1.58
N VAL A 320 16.94 -23.43 -1.57
CA VAL A 320 16.04 -23.59 -0.40
C VAL A 320 15.37 -24.96 -0.33
N LEU A 321 15.27 -25.64 -1.48
CA LEU A 321 14.49 -26.87 -1.64
C LEU A 321 14.95 -28.02 -0.72
N ASP A 322 16.20 -28.00 -0.25
CA ASP A 322 16.78 -29.15 0.46
C ASP A 322 16.59 -29.13 1.99
N LEU A 323 16.34 -27.96 2.62
CA LEU A 323 16.28 -27.84 4.09
C LEU A 323 14.87 -27.68 4.66
N CYS A 324 13.96 -27.09 3.89
CA CYS A 324 12.55 -26.97 4.27
C CYS A 324 11.66 -27.57 3.18
N GLN A 325 11.73 -28.89 3.02
CA GLN A 325 10.98 -29.65 2.00
C GLN A 325 9.46 -29.45 2.07
N SER A 326 8.93 -29.02 3.23
CA SER A 326 7.51 -28.67 3.41
C SER A 326 7.14 -27.30 2.80
N LEU A 327 8.12 -26.43 2.53
CA LEU A 327 7.93 -25.17 1.82
C LEU A 327 8.10 -25.40 0.31
N GLN A 328 6.99 -25.60 -0.38
CA GLN A 328 6.97 -25.64 -1.84
C GLN A 328 6.97 -24.20 -2.39
N LEU A 329 8.15 -23.57 -2.41
CA LEU A 329 8.35 -22.27 -3.05
C LEU A 329 8.98 -22.47 -4.42
N GLU A 330 8.33 -21.95 -5.46
CA GLU A 330 8.91 -21.95 -6.79
C GLU A 330 10.00 -20.86 -6.94
N PRO A 331 10.96 -21.04 -7.87
CA PRO A 331 11.92 -20.00 -8.20
C PRO A 331 11.22 -18.73 -8.68
N CYS A 332 11.65 -17.56 -8.21
CA CYS A 332 11.07 -16.29 -8.63
C CYS A 332 11.13 -16.07 -10.16
N SER A 333 12.17 -16.57 -10.81
CA SER A 333 12.34 -16.51 -12.26
C SER A 333 11.40 -17.41 -13.07
N SER A 334 10.70 -18.38 -12.45
CA SER A 334 9.67 -19.18 -13.12
C SER A 334 8.27 -18.59 -12.99
N THR A 335 8.09 -17.60 -12.12
CA THR A 335 6.79 -16.95 -11.92
C THR A 335 6.45 -15.97 -13.04
N VAL A 336 5.19 -15.56 -13.10
CA VAL A 336 4.71 -14.52 -14.05
C VAL A 336 4.60 -13.12 -13.43
N TRP A 337 4.81 -13.01 -12.12
CA TRP A 337 4.54 -11.80 -11.34
C TRP A 337 5.78 -11.23 -10.65
N SER A 338 6.81 -12.04 -10.40
CA SER A 338 8.02 -11.59 -9.70
C SER A 338 8.77 -10.53 -10.50
N SER A 339 9.48 -9.65 -9.80
CA SER A 339 10.46 -8.76 -10.43
C SER A 339 11.63 -9.52 -11.09
N GLN A 340 11.80 -10.80 -10.77
CA GLN A 340 12.81 -11.69 -11.34
C GLN A 340 12.28 -12.51 -12.53
N ALA A 341 10.99 -12.39 -12.87
CA ALA A 341 10.42 -13.05 -14.03
C ALA A 341 11.06 -12.49 -15.33
N PRO A 342 11.21 -13.29 -16.39
CA PRO A 342 11.78 -12.82 -17.64
C PRO A 342 10.95 -11.68 -18.24
N ASP A 343 11.61 -10.55 -18.50
CA ASP A 343 11.02 -9.36 -19.12
C ASP A 343 11.79 -8.93 -20.39
N PRO A 344 11.64 -9.65 -21.52
CA PRO A 344 12.44 -9.39 -22.73
C PRO A 344 12.26 -7.98 -23.29
N LYS A 345 11.09 -7.35 -23.10
CA LYS A 345 10.82 -5.99 -23.62
C LYS A 345 11.64 -4.89 -22.93
N SER A 346 12.14 -5.14 -21.71
CA SER A 346 12.97 -4.19 -20.96
C SER A 346 14.43 -4.63 -20.84
N THR A 347 14.77 -5.81 -21.39
CA THR A 347 16.11 -6.41 -21.31
C THR A 347 16.92 -6.11 -22.57
N ILE A 348 18.14 -5.60 -22.40
CA ILE A 348 19.09 -5.43 -23.50
C ILE A 348 19.88 -6.73 -23.65
N THR A 349 19.57 -7.54 -24.66
CA THR A 349 20.21 -8.85 -24.88
C THR A 349 21.45 -8.74 -25.77
N SER A 350 21.32 -8.12 -26.93
CA SER A 350 22.36 -8.07 -27.96
C SER A 350 22.14 -6.93 -28.96
N ILE A 351 23.17 -6.63 -29.76
CA ILE A 351 23.15 -5.59 -30.78
C ILE A 351 23.17 -6.26 -32.16
N ASN A 352 22.26 -5.84 -33.03
CA ASN A 352 22.28 -6.21 -34.43
C ASN A 352 23.49 -5.56 -35.13
N LYS A 353 24.47 -6.38 -35.53
CA LYS A 353 25.72 -5.90 -36.13
C LYS A 353 25.54 -5.21 -37.49
N THR A 354 24.42 -5.44 -38.18
CA THR A 354 24.14 -4.86 -39.50
C THR A 354 23.42 -3.52 -39.39
N THR A 355 22.41 -3.43 -38.52
CA THR A 355 21.60 -2.20 -38.36
C THR A 355 22.12 -1.28 -37.26
N GLY A 356 22.97 -1.78 -36.36
CA GLY A 356 23.41 -1.07 -35.16
C GLY A 356 22.34 -0.93 -34.07
N GLN A 357 21.14 -1.51 -34.28
CA GLN A 357 20.03 -1.45 -33.33
C GLN A 357 20.13 -2.54 -32.26
N LEU A 358 19.46 -2.35 -31.13
CA LEU A 358 19.26 -3.41 -30.16
C LEU A 358 18.35 -4.50 -30.76
N ASN A 359 18.68 -5.76 -30.52
CA ASN A 359 17.74 -6.83 -30.78
C ASN A 359 16.61 -6.72 -29.77
N ARG A 360 15.41 -6.47 -30.28
CA ARG A 360 14.16 -6.58 -29.53
C ARG A 360 13.99 -8.10 -29.31
N TRP A 361 13.86 -8.52 -28.05
CA TRP A 361 13.75 -9.91 -27.55
C TRP A 361 14.95 -10.87 -27.76
#